data_AF-A0AAN9U1Y1-F1
#
_entry.id   AF-A0AAN9U1Y1-F1
#
_cell.length_a   1.000
_cell.length_b   1.000
_cell.length_c   1.000
_cell.angle_alpha   90.00
_cell.angle_beta   90.00
_cell.angle_gamma   90.00
#
_symmetry.space_group_name_H-M   'P 1'
#
loop_
_entity.id
_entity.type
_entity.pdbx_description
1 polymer ?
#
loop_
_entity_poly.entity_id
_entity_poly.type
_entity_poly.pdbx_seq_one_letter_code
_entity_poly.pdbx_strand_id
1 'polypeptide(L)'
;MNSSPASVVGILDRLSIGVSRISIRHGHTKPKAKKPQPELTGFRVGLGEKIWVHNHIATGMIIYSHNAKLKRDSQKGLAQIPFTVKKQKPPVLREDYWAPLCLIELPKGQGVVGRSVMQKLQEFRRRHELEWGYQANKLMAMGRRERGEVIHNQKTNAIADIAAVLSGVGKGNLMWAKGPLPEATEVTAREAEAQEENEREAEKETEVEATSQGQTTTPEAGDAATSTPATKAESKPAAAPRKRSLVNAHIYWSNNGDLYWARKWTENVEHHLGLPAHVKNHRFQTKYIFNAPEESGSLIDDAEKAEATKEAQTEQEQAEKKGWFSWLGGKSGSSSADARA
;
A
#
# COMPACT_ATOMS: atom_id res chain seq x y z
N MET A 1 -91.63 8.28 11.05
CA MET A 1 -91.04 6.96 11.35
C MET A 1 -89.62 7.21 11.85
N ASN A 2 -89.41 6.93 13.14
CA ASN A 2 -88.16 6.67 13.89
C ASN A 2 -86.99 7.70 13.80
N SER A 3 -86.33 8.22 14.84
CA SER A 3 -86.55 8.43 16.30
C SER A 3 -85.21 8.94 16.89
N SER A 4 -85.15 10.24 17.25
CA SER A 4 -84.49 10.91 18.41
C SER A 4 -82.99 10.62 18.82
N PRO A 5 -82.42 11.24 19.89
CA PRO A 5 -81.32 12.24 19.78
C PRO A 5 -80.14 12.00 20.76
N ALA A 6 -79.06 12.79 20.69
CA ALA A 6 -78.14 13.02 21.83
C ALA A 6 -77.26 14.26 21.52
N SER A 7 -77.51 15.43 22.10
CA SER A 7 -77.24 15.84 23.49
C SER A 7 -75.89 16.56 23.60
N VAL A 8 -76.02 17.89 23.63
CA VAL A 8 -75.04 18.87 24.07
C VAL A 8 -74.93 18.79 25.58
N VAL A 9 -73.76 18.43 26.13
CA VAL A 9 -73.42 18.65 27.54
C VAL A 9 -71.93 18.98 27.69
N GLY A 10 -71.65 20.14 28.31
CA GLY A 10 -70.42 20.49 29.05
C GLY A 10 -69.22 20.88 28.17
N ILE A 11 -68.91 22.15 27.92
CA ILE A 11 -68.53 23.22 28.87
C ILE A 11 -67.51 22.75 29.93
N LEU A 12 -66.24 22.98 29.58
CA LEU A 12 -65.14 23.49 30.40
C LEU A 12 -65.32 23.52 31.93
N ASP A 13 -64.56 22.66 32.61
CA ASP A 13 -63.86 22.96 33.88
C ASP A 13 -62.63 22.03 33.93
N ARG A 14 -61.42 22.46 33.57
CA ARG A 14 -60.46 23.15 34.46
C ARG A 14 -60.42 22.55 35.87
N LEU A 15 -59.53 21.58 36.09
CA LEU A 15 -58.30 21.76 36.86
C LEU A 15 -57.47 20.46 36.94
N SER A 16 -56.19 20.61 36.58
CA SER A 16 -55.00 19.94 37.12
C SER A 16 -55.14 18.58 37.81
N ILE A 17 -54.49 17.58 37.21
CA ILE A 17 -53.60 16.54 37.77
C ILE A 17 -53.82 15.29 36.92
N GLY A 18 -52.93 15.02 35.97
CA GLY A 18 -53.12 13.89 35.07
C GLY A 18 -52.00 13.71 34.07
N VAL A 19 -50.79 13.50 34.58
CA VAL A 19 -49.66 12.82 33.94
C VAL A 19 -49.44 13.18 32.46
N SER A 20 -48.53 14.13 32.22
CA SER A 20 -47.94 14.41 30.91
C SER A 20 -47.53 13.12 30.22
N ARG A 21 -48.32 12.70 29.22
CA ARG A 21 -47.95 11.64 28.31
C ARG A 21 -46.74 12.10 27.49
N ILE A 22 -45.59 11.56 27.90
CA ILE A 22 -44.44 11.26 27.03
C ILE A 22 -43.67 12.49 26.53
N SER A 23 -42.96 13.13 27.47
CA SER A 23 -41.62 13.63 27.17
C SER A 23 -40.64 12.47 27.38
N ILE A 24 -40.56 11.54 26.41
CA ILE A 24 -39.36 10.70 26.31
C ILE A 24 -38.28 11.63 25.79
N ARG A 25 -37.59 12.30 26.72
CA ARG A 25 -36.25 12.82 26.42
C ARG A 25 -35.49 11.60 25.92
N HIS A 26 -35.15 11.57 24.64
CA HIS A 26 -34.13 10.67 24.13
C HIS A 26 -32.87 10.97 24.93
N GLY A 27 -32.70 10.26 26.04
CA GLY A 27 -31.50 10.32 26.85
C GLY A 27 -30.38 9.93 25.91
N HIS A 28 -29.47 10.86 25.65
CA HIS A 28 -28.29 10.61 24.84
C HIS A 28 -27.37 9.68 25.64
N THR A 29 -27.70 8.39 25.67
CA THR A 29 -26.84 7.38 26.26
C THR A 29 -25.59 7.33 25.39
N LYS A 30 -24.43 7.59 25.98
CA LYS A 30 -23.16 7.44 25.26
C LYS A 30 -23.09 5.98 24.84
N PRO A 31 -23.03 5.65 23.54
CA PRO A 31 -22.96 4.27 23.12
C PRO A 31 -21.76 3.61 23.77
N LYS A 32 -21.96 2.43 24.36
CA LYS A 32 -20.86 1.67 24.97
C LYS A 32 -19.82 1.41 23.88
N ALA A 33 -18.57 1.80 24.14
CA ALA A 33 -17.46 1.51 23.23
C ALA A 33 -17.32 -0.01 23.08
N LYS A 34 -17.68 -0.54 21.91
CA LYS A 34 -17.49 -1.95 21.60
C LYS A 34 -16.00 -2.22 21.42
N LYS A 35 -15.50 -3.30 22.00
CA LYS A 35 -14.12 -3.75 21.76
C LYS A 35 -14.01 -4.14 20.27
N PRO A 36 -12.92 -3.78 19.59
CA PRO A 36 -12.72 -4.22 18.22
C PRO A 36 -12.62 -5.74 18.19
N GLN A 37 -13.40 -6.38 17.31
CA GLN A 37 -13.39 -7.82 17.08
C GLN A 37 -12.81 -8.06 15.67
N PRO A 38 -11.48 -8.20 15.53
CA PRO A 38 -10.84 -8.36 14.23
C PRO A 38 -11.28 -9.64 13.52
N GLU A 39 -11.61 -10.71 14.25
CA GLU A 39 -12.05 -11.99 13.68
C GLU A 39 -13.36 -11.88 12.87
N LEU A 40 -14.27 -10.99 13.28
CA LEU A 40 -15.58 -10.81 12.64
C LEU A 40 -15.54 -9.95 11.37
N THR A 41 -14.35 -9.52 10.94
CA THR A 41 -14.22 -8.58 9.81
C THR A 41 -14.35 -9.26 8.43
N GLY A 42 -14.29 -10.59 8.37
CA GLY A 42 -14.44 -11.35 7.12
C GLY A 42 -13.28 -11.14 6.13
N PHE A 43 -12.13 -10.62 6.57
CA PHE A 43 -10.94 -10.56 5.73
C PHE A 43 -10.36 -11.96 5.52
N ARG A 44 -9.71 -12.16 4.38
CA ARG A 44 -8.95 -13.38 4.12
C ARG A 44 -7.86 -13.55 5.17
N VAL A 45 -7.63 -14.79 5.61
CA VAL A 45 -6.51 -15.14 6.47
C VAL A 45 -5.20 -14.71 5.79
N GLY A 46 -4.29 -14.11 6.56
CA GLY A 46 -3.03 -13.54 6.05
C GLY A 46 -3.13 -12.15 5.38
N LEU A 47 -4.33 -11.60 5.21
CA LEU A 47 -4.46 -10.26 4.60
C LEU A 47 -3.89 -9.17 5.51
N GLY A 48 -2.84 -8.50 5.03
CA GLY A 48 -2.17 -7.41 5.71
C GLY A 48 -0.80 -7.78 6.25
N GLU A 49 -0.43 -9.05 6.28
CA GLU A 49 0.93 -9.48 6.68
C GLU A 49 2.00 -8.92 5.75
N LYS A 50 1.67 -8.85 4.45
CA LYS A 50 2.53 -8.29 3.40
C LYS A 50 1.93 -7.00 2.87
N ILE A 51 2.72 -5.94 2.90
CA ILE A 51 2.36 -4.63 2.37
C ILE A 51 3.40 -4.25 1.32
N TRP A 52 2.94 -4.06 0.10
CA TRP A 52 3.75 -3.64 -1.02
C TRP A 52 3.64 -2.13 -1.21
N VAL A 53 4.80 -1.49 -1.35
CA VAL A 53 4.91 -0.09 -1.70
C VAL A 53 5.45 -0.02 -3.12
N HIS A 54 4.69 0.59 -4.01
CA HIS A 54 5.09 0.80 -5.40
C HIS A 54 5.40 2.27 -5.64
N ASN A 55 6.43 2.56 -6.40
CA ASN A 55 6.78 3.91 -6.83
C ASN A 55 6.68 4.06 -8.34
N HIS A 56 6.27 5.24 -8.78
CA HIS A 56 6.39 5.66 -10.16
C HIS A 56 7.82 6.15 -10.40
N ILE A 57 8.54 5.52 -11.31
CA ILE A 57 9.99 5.70 -11.49
C ILE A 57 10.34 7.15 -11.86
N ALA A 58 9.53 7.79 -12.71
CA ALA A 58 9.84 9.12 -13.24
C ALA A 58 9.37 10.27 -12.35
N THR A 59 8.24 10.11 -11.65
CA THR A 59 7.58 11.22 -10.91
C THR A 59 7.66 11.06 -9.40
N GLY A 60 8.05 9.89 -8.90
CA GLY A 60 8.11 9.62 -7.47
C GLY A 60 6.75 9.46 -6.79
N MET A 61 5.66 9.28 -7.55
CA MET A 61 4.35 8.94 -6.97
C MET A 61 4.42 7.59 -6.26
N ILE A 62 3.69 7.44 -5.16
CA ILE A 62 3.65 6.19 -4.39
C ILE A 62 2.28 5.54 -4.51
N ILE A 63 2.18 4.22 -4.39
CA ILE A 63 0.93 3.46 -4.21
C ILE A 63 1.17 2.38 -3.17
N TYR A 64 0.26 2.25 -2.21
CA TYR A 64 0.25 1.18 -1.21
C TYR A 64 -0.72 0.08 -1.65
N SER A 65 -0.29 -1.18 -1.61
CA SER A 65 -1.15 -2.31 -1.95
C SER A 65 -0.79 -3.57 -1.16
N HIS A 66 -1.69 -4.55 -1.13
CA HIS A 66 -1.40 -5.88 -0.55
C HIS A 66 -0.83 -6.87 -1.59
N ASN A 67 -0.91 -6.54 -2.88
CA ASN A 67 -0.52 -7.44 -3.96
C ASN A 67 0.88 -7.08 -4.46
N ALA A 68 1.69 -8.09 -4.78
CA ALA A 68 3.01 -7.88 -5.33
C ALA A 68 3.01 -7.09 -6.65
N LYS A 69 2.05 -7.40 -7.52
CA LYS A 69 1.86 -6.73 -8.81
C LYS A 69 0.66 -5.79 -8.76
N LEU A 70 0.83 -4.57 -9.25
CA LEU A 70 -0.26 -3.64 -9.48
C LEU A 70 -1.05 -4.08 -10.71
N LYS A 71 -2.36 -4.23 -10.56
CA LYS A 71 -3.25 -4.42 -11.72
C LYS A 71 -3.31 -3.12 -12.52
N ARG A 72 -3.22 -3.22 -13.85
CA ARG A 72 -3.29 -2.09 -14.78
C ARG A 72 -4.52 -1.20 -14.55
N ASP A 73 -5.68 -1.84 -14.38
CA ASP A 73 -6.98 -1.18 -14.23
C ASP A 73 -7.40 -1.02 -12.76
N SER A 74 -6.43 -1.01 -11.83
CA SER A 74 -6.70 -0.88 -10.40
C SER A 74 -7.23 0.52 -10.05
N GLN A 75 -8.56 0.64 -9.95
CA GLN A 75 -9.22 1.84 -9.45
C GLN A 75 -8.75 2.18 -8.03
N LYS A 76 -8.48 1.18 -7.20
CA LYS A 76 -7.97 1.37 -5.83
C LYS A 76 -6.59 2.02 -5.80
N GLY A 77 -5.71 1.69 -6.74
CA GLY A 77 -4.38 2.32 -6.83
C GLY A 77 -4.48 3.74 -7.37
N LEU A 78 -5.27 3.93 -8.43
CA LEU A 78 -5.47 5.24 -9.05
C LEU A 78 -6.21 6.24 -8.14
N ALA A 79 -7.09 5.77 -7.27
CA ALA A 79 -7.78 6.58 -6.27
C ALA A 79 -6.84 7.16 -5.20
N GLN A 80 -5.67 6.55 -4.98
CA GLN A 80 -4.70 7.10 -4.03
C GLN A 80 -3.95 8.32 -4.57
N ILE A 81 -3.90 8.49 -5.90
CA ILE A 81 -3.21 9.62 -6.52
C ILE A 81 -4.17 10.82 -6.58
N PRO A 82 -3.84 11.94 -5.91
CA PRO A 82 -4.69 13.13 -5.93
C PRO A 82 -4.64 13.80 -7.30
N PHE A 83 -5.75 14.45 -7.66
CA PHE A 83 -5.75 15.35 -8.80
C PHE A 83 -5.12 16.68 -8.39
N THR A 84 -4.00 17.03 -9.02
CA THR A 84 -3.29 18.30 -8.81
C THR A 84 -3.58 19.24 -9.99
N VAL A 85 -3.16 18.84 -11.18
CA VAL A 85 -3.27 19.59 -12.43
C VAL A 85 -3.62 18.66 -13.59
N LYS A 86 -4.21 19.22 -14.64
CA LYS A 86 -4.49 18.51 -15.90
C LYS A 86 -3.23 17.79 -16.41
N LYS A 87 -3.40 16.53 -16.87
CA LYS A 87 -2.35 15.66 -17.43
C LYS A 87 -1.25 15.20 -16.46
N GLN A 88 -1.31 15.49 -15.17
CA GLN A 88 -0.32 14.95 -14.20
C GLN A 88 -0.75 13.61 -13.62
N LYS A 89 -2.04 13.43 -13.31
CA LYS A 89 -2.57 12.13 -12.89
C LYS A 89 -2.65 11.19 -14.11
N PRO A 90 -1.98 10.02 -14.07
CA PRO A 90 -2.06 9.07 -15.18
C PRO A 90 -3.48 8.50 -15.30
N PRO A 91 -4.00 8.22 -16.50
CA PRO A 91 -5.32 7.63 -16.66
C PRO A 91 -5.36 6.15 -16.26
N VAL A 92 -4.23 5.44 -16.39
CA VAL A 92 -4.09 4.00 -16.17
C VAL A 92 -2.73 3.73 -15.53
N LEU A 93 -2.64 2.69 -14.69
CA LEU A 93 -1.38 2.26 -14.08
C LEU A 93 -0.62 1.39 -15.07
N ARG A 94 0.32 1.96 -15.81
CA ARG A 94 1.13 1.21 -16.78
C ARG A 94 2.30 0.52 -16.08
N GLU A 95 2.48 -0.77 -16.31
CA GLU A 95 3.48 -1.61 -15.64
C GLU A 95 4.93 -1.09 -15.80
N ASP A 96 5.25 -0.46 -16.92
CA ASP A 96 6.58 0.06 -17.24
C ASP A 96 7.04 1.22 -16.36
N TYR A 97 6.11 2.01 -15.83
CA TYR A 97 6.43 3.15 -14.97
C TYR A 97 6.38 2.83 -13.48
N TRP A 98 5.74 1.72 -13.09
CA TRP A 98 5.54 1.38 -11.69
C TRP A 98 6.45 0.23 -11.28
N ALA A 99 7.36 0.51 -10.34
CA ALA A 99 8.22 -0.49 -9.74
C ALA A 99 7.84 -0.69 -8.25
N PRO A 100 8.00 -1.89 -7.68
CA PRO A 100 7.98 -2.09 -6.25
C PRO A 100 9.21 -1.43 -5.60
N LEU A 101 8.97 -0.50 -4.69
CA LEU A 101 9.95 0.22 -3.89
C LEU A 101 10.45 -0.66 -2.74
N CYS A 102 9.52 -1.18 -1.94
CA CYS A 102 9.82 -2.06 -0.83
C CYS A 102 8.62 -2.97 -0.50
N LEU A 103 8.93 -4.08 0.17
CA LEU A 103 7.95 -4.97 0.80
C LEU A 103 8.13 -4.86 2.31
N ILE A 104 7.03 -4.62 3.02
CA ILE A 104 6.98 -4.68 4.47
C ILE A 104 6.27 -5.98 4.83
N GLU A 105 6.98 -6.85 5.54
CA GLU A 105 6.49 -8.13 6.05
C GLU A 105 6.39 -8.06 7.57
N LEU A 106 5.19 -8.35 8.07
CA LEU A 106 4.90 -8.51 9.49
C LEU A 106 4.85 -10.00 9.83
N PRO A 107 5.05 -10.36 11.11
CA PRO A 107 4.94 -11.73 11.55
C PRO A 107 3.59 -12.35 11.16
N LYS A 108 3.62 -13.63 10.81
CA LYS A 108 2.45 -14.42 10.44
C LYS A 108 1.39 -14.37 11.55
N GLY A 109 0.12 -14.35 11.15
CA GLY A 109 -1.02 -14.21 12.06
C GLY A 109 -1.29 -12.77 12.51
N GLN A 110 -0.41 -11.80 12.22
CA GLN A 110 -0.58 -10.39 12.61
C GLN A 110 -1.13 -9.48 11.49
N GLY A 111 -1.93 -10.03 10.57
CA GLY A 111 -2.53 -9.25 9.48
C GLY A 111 -3.35 -8.03 9.94
N VAL A 112 -3.93 -8.07 11.14
CA VAL A 112 -4.66 -6.93 11.76
C VAL A 112 -3.73 -5.73 11.97
N VAL A 113 -2.51 -5.97 12.44
CA VAL A 113 -1.49 -4.95 12.65
C VAL A 113 -1.12 -4.32 11.31
N GLY A 114 -0.92 -5.15 10.29
CA GLY A 114 -0.56 -4.67 8.96
C GLY A 114 -1.65 -3.86 8.26
N ARG A 115 -2.93 -4.18 8.46
CA ARG A 115 -4.02 -3.32 7.99
C ARG A 115 -4.02 -1.96 8.70
N SER A 116 -3.70 -1.92 9.99
CA SER A 116 -3.52 -0.66 10.73
C SER A 116 -2.35 0.14 10.19
N VAL A 117 -1.19 -0.50 9.96
CA VAL A 117 -0.01 0.12 9.35
C VAL A 117 -0.35 0.70 7.97
N MET A 118 -0.97 -0.09 7.09
CA MET A 118 -1.35 0.37 5.75
C MET A 118 -2.34 1.54 5.81
N GLN A 119 -3.30 1.51 6.72
CA GLN A 119 -4.20 2.65 6.94
C GLN A 119 -3.42 3.90 7.34
N LYS A 120 -2.46 3.79 8.27
CA LYS A 120 -1.66 4.94 8.71
C LYS A 120 -0.78 5.48 7.61
N LEU A 121 -0.14 4.64 6.81
CA LEU A 121 0.64 5.06 5.65
C LEU A 121 -0.20 5.85 4.64
N GLN A 122 -1.44 5.40 4.39
CA GLN A 122 -2.36 6.11 3.51
C GLN A 122 -2.86 7.44 4.11
N GLU A 123 -3.09 7.49 5.43
CA GLU A 123 -3.42 8.73 6.14
C GLU A 123 -2.27 9.75 6.07
N PHE A 124 -1.03 9.32 6.31
CA PHE A 124 0.15 10.18 6.22
C PHE A 124 0.37 10.72 4.83
N ARG A 125 0.32 9.86 3.81
CA ARG A 125 0.39 10.29 2.41
C ARG A 125 -0.65 11.36 2.08
N ARG A 126 -1.92 11.13 2.45
CA ARG A 126 -3.00 12.10 2.20
C ARG A 126 -2.71 13.43 2.88
N ARG A 127 -2.14 13.42 4.09
CA ARG A 127 -1.70 14.63 4.78
C ARG A 127 -0.55 15.32 4.05
N HIS A 128 0.48 14.61 3.60
CA HIS A 128 1.58 15.24 2.85
C HIS A 128 1.11 15.90 1.55
N GLU A 129 0.09 15.33 0.90
CA GLU A 129 -0.46 15.86 -0.34
C GLU A 129 -1.37 17.08 -0.12
N LEU A 130 -2.07 17.18 1.03
CA LEU A 130 -3.08 18.22 1.31
C LEU A 130 -2.66 19.27 2.34
N GLU A 131 -1.91 18.88 3.36
CA GLU A 131 -1.53 19.67 4.54
C GLU A 131 -0.01 19.96 4.50
N TRP A 132 0.38 21.03 3.83
CA TRP A 132 1.81 21.32 3.59
C TRP A 132 2.54 21.98 4.76
N GLY A 133 1.80 22.46 5.78
CA GLY A 133 2.35 23.06 6.99
C GLY A 133 3.46 24.08 6.69
N TYR A 134 4.68 23.79 7.16
CA TYR A 134 5.86 24.64 6.98
C TYR A 134 6.30 24.82 5.52
N GLN A 135 5.97 23.89 4.62
CA GLN A 135 6.33 23.94 3.20
C GLN A 135 5.37 24.82 2.38
N ALA A 136 4.24 25.23 2.97
CA ALA A 136 3.18 25.93 2.25
C ALA A 136 3.68 27.19 1.53
N ASN A 137 4.50 28.02 2.19
CA ASN A 137 5.03 29.25 1.60
C ASN A 137 5.88 28.97 0.35
N LYS A 138 6.76 27.95 0.41
CA LYS A 138 7.60 27.54 -0.72
C LYS A 138 6.78 26.98 -1.88
N LEU A 139 5.81 26.11 -1.58
CA LEU A 139 4.94 25.52 -2.61
C LEU A 139 4.04 26.58 -3.25
N MET A 140 3.51 27.52 -2.46
CA MET A 140 2.67 28.60 -2.97
C MET A 140 3.42 29.59 -3.85
N ALA A 141 4.72 29.79 -3.61
CA ALA A 141 5.59 30.60 -4.47
C ALA A 141 5.86 29.94 -5.85
N MET A 142 5.78 28.61 -5.95
CA MET A 142 5.99 27.88 -7.21
C MET A 142 4.78 28.00 -8.15
N GLY A 143 5.06 27.87 -9.46
CA GLY A 143 4.01 27.77 -10.48
C GLY A 143 3.11 26.55 -10.24
N ARG A 144 1.83 26.63 -10.64
CA ARG A 144 0.83 25.57 -10.39
C ARG A 144 1.27 24.19 -10.89
N ARG A 145 1.94 24.13 -12.05
CA ARG A 145 2.42 22.87 -12.65
C ARG A 145 3.58 22.26 -11.85
N GLU A 146 4.63 23.05 -11.62
CA GLU A 146 5.80 22.64 -10.83
C GLU A 146 5.41 22.21 -9.42
N ARG A 147 4.51 22.98 -8.78
CA ARG A 147 3.92 22.62 -7.49
C ARG A 147 3.27 21.24 -7.53
N GLY A 148 2.51 20.94 -8.58
CA GLY A 148 1.88 19.63 -8.76
C GLY A 148 2.90 18.50 -8.91
N GLU A 149 4.03 18.74 -9.58
CA GLU A 149 5.13 17.78 -9.73
C GLU A 149 5.82 17.51 -8.37
N VAL A 150 6.07 18.56 -7.59
CA VAL A 150 6.62 18.43 -6.22
C VAL A 150 5.65 17.69 -5.30
N ILE A 151 4.34 17.98 -5.37
CA ILE A 151 3.31 17.27 -4.60
C ILE A 151 3.24 15.79 -5.00
N HIS A 152 3.47 15.44 -6.27
CA HIS A 152 3.47 14.04 -6.71
C HIS A 152 4.73 13.28 -6.30
N ASN A 153 5.86 13.96 -6.10
CA ASN A 153 7.10 13.34 -5.66
C ASN A 153 7.06 13.04 -4.15
N GLN A 154 6.41 11.92 -3.81
CA GLN A 154 6.19 11.49 -2.42
C GLN A 154 7.12 10.34 -2.01
N LYS A 155 8.09 9.95 -2.83
CA LYS A 155 8.99 8.82 -2.56
C LYS A 155 9.73 8.98 -1.23
N THR A 156 10.35 10.13 -1.01
CA THR A 156 11.14 10.43 0.19
C THR A 156 10.25 10.50 1.44
N ASN A 157 9.08 11.13 1.31
CA ASN A 157 8.11 11.26 2.40
C ASN A 157 7.55 9.89 2.79
N ALA A 158 7.23 9.04 1.82
CA ALA A 158 6.73 7.69 2.08
C ALA A 158 7.74 6.85 2.88
N ILE A 159 9.04 6.97 2.61
CA ILE A 159 10.06 6.24 3.38
C ILE A 159 10.13 6.76 4.82
N ALA A 160 10.07 8.08 5.01
CA ALA A 160 9.99 8.66 6.35
C ALA A 160 8.70 8.25 7.09
N ASP A 161 7.57 8.16 6.39
CA ASP A 161 6.30 7.69 6.94
C ASP A 161 6.36 6.21 7.34
N ILE A 162 7.03 5.37 6.55
CA ILE A 162 7.25 3.95 6.89
C ILE A 162 8.02 3.85 8.21
N ALA A 163 9.11 4.59 8.36
CA ALA A 163 9.88 4.62 9.61
C ALA A 163 9.02 5.10 10.79
N ALA A 164 8.24 6.18 10.62
CA ALA A 164 7.39 6.73 11.67
C ALA A 164 6.23 5.77 12.05
N VAL A 165 5.56 5.15 11.08
CA VAL A 165 4.46 4.24 11.35
C VAL A 165 4.95 2.96 12.04
N LEU A 166 6.08 2.41 11.61
CA LEU A 166 6.67 1.22 12.23
C LEU A 166 7.24 1.50 13.63
N SER A 167 7.61 2.76 13.92
CA SER A 167 7.94 3.21 15.28
C SER A 167 6.71 3.45 16.17
N GLY A 168 5.51 3.14 15.69
CA GLY A 168 4.27 3.26 16.46
C GLY A 168 3.64 4.65 16.45
N VAL A 169 4.04 5.54 15.54
CA VAL A 169 3.41 6.87 15.38
C VAL A 169 2.00 6.71 14.80
N GLY A 170 1.09 7.59 15.22
CA GLY A 170 -0.30 7.62 14.78
C GLY A 170 -1.25 7.10 15.86
N LYS A 171 -2.28 7.89 16.16
CA LYS A 171 -3.29 7.51 17.16
C LYS A 171 -3.99 6.22 16.74
N GLY A 172 -3.99 5.24 17.64
CA GLY A 172 -4.60 3.93 17.41
C GLY A 172 -3.78 2.97 16.54
N ASN A 173 -2.48 3.25 16.34
CA ASN A 173 -1.59 2.33 15.65
C ASN A 173 -1.43 1.03 16.47
N LEU A 174 -1.66 -0.11 15.80
CA LEU A 174 -1.62 -1.45 16.40
C LEU A 174 -0.20 -2.07 16.44
N MET A 175 0.83 -1.36 15.97
CA MET A 175 2.24 -1.78 16.15
C MET A 175 2.65 -1.89 17.62
N TRP A 176 1.93 -1.21 18.52
CA TRP A 176 2.08 -1.38 19.96
C TRP A 176 1.40 -2.67 20.43
N ALA A 177 2.21 -3.67 20.80
CA ALA A 177 1.70 -4.92 21.36
C ALA A 177 0.99 -4.64 22.70
N LYS A 178 -0.21 -5.21 22.89
CA LYS A 178 -1.03 -5.02 24.10
C LYS A 178 -0.76 -6.05 25.21
N GLY A 179 0.23 -6.92 25.04
CA GLY A 179 0.66 -7.92 26.01
C GLY A 179 2.09 -8.38 25.71
N PRO A 180 2.66 -9.29 26.53
CA PRO A 180 3.90 -9.96 26.19
C PRO A 180 3.76 -10.59 24.81
N LEU A 181 4.73 -10.32 23.92
CA LEU A 181 4.76 -10.93 22.59
C LEU A 181 4.86 -12.45 22.79
N PRO A 182 4.01 -13.27 22.14
CA PRO A 182 4.30 -14.69 22.04
C PRO A 182 5.60 -14.82 21.27
N GLU A 183 6.59 -15.49 21.84
CA GLU A 183 7.81 -15.82 21.10
C GLU A 183 7.41 -16.61 19.85
N ALA A 184 8.04 -16.29 18.72
CA ALA A 184 7.64 -16.74 17.37
C ALA A 184 7.57 -18.27 17.22
N THR A 185 8.11 -19.03 18.17
CA THR A 185 8.16 -20.49 18.21
C THR A 185 6.81 -21.14 18.46
N GLU A 186 5.91 -20.54 19.26
CA GLU A 186 4.63 -21.18 19.61
C GLU A 186 3.56 -21.03 18.51
N VAL A 187 3.66 -19.97 17.69
CA VAL A 187 2.70 -19.71 16.60
C VAL A 187 3.03 -20.58 15.38
N THR A 188 4.32 -20.79 15.08
CA THR A 188 4.74 -21.69 14.00
C THR A 188 4.39 -23.16 14.28
N ALA A 189 4.39 -23.59 15.54
CA ALA A 189 3.99 -24.95 15.91
C ALA A 189 2.50 -25.18 15.71
N ARG A 190 1.64 -24.24 16.17
CA ARG A 190 0.19 -24.34 16.00
C ARG A 190 -0.28 -24.18 14.55
N GLU A 191 0.42 -23.40 13.74
CA GLU A 191 0.11 -23.26 12.31
C GLU A 191 0.58 -24.48 11.49
N ALA A 192 1.69 -25.13 11.85
CA ALA A 192 2.10 -26.39 11.24
C ALA A 192 1.11 -27.53 11.56
N GLU A 193 0.62 -27.58 12.79
CA GLU A 193 -0.42 -28.53 13.21
C GLU A 193 -1.74 -28.28 12.48
N ALA A 194 -2.16 -27.02 12.31
CA ALA A 194 -3.39 -26.67 11.59
C ALA A 194 -3.30 -26.85 10.06
N GLN A 195 -2.09 -26.80 9.48
CA GLN A 195 -1.86 -27.13 8.06
C GLN A 195 -1.85 -28.64 7.84
N GLU A 196 -1.24 -29.42 8.74
CA GLU A 196 -1.34 -30.88 8.70
C GLU A 196 -2.78 -31.38 8.90
N GLU A 197 -3.58 -30.72 9.73
CA GLU A 197 -5.00 -31.07 9.92
C GLU A 197 -5.84 -30.76 8.67
N ASN A 198 -5.65 -29.62 8.01
CA ASN A 198 -6.33 -29.30 6.75
C ASN A 198 -5.91 -30.22 5.59
N GLU A 199 -4.63 -30.62 5.51
CA GLU A 199 -4.17 -31.57 4.49
C GLU A 199 -4.74 -32.97 4.75
N ARG A 200 -4.85 -33.41 6.01
CA ARG A 200 -5.50 -34.67 6.39
C ARG A 200 -7.02 -34.66 6.20
N GLU A 201 -7.68 -33.51 6.35
CA GLU A 201 -9.11 -33.36 6.05
C GLU A 201 -9.38 -33.38 4.54
N ALA A 202 -8.51 -32.76 3.74
CA ALA A 202 -8.60 -32.83 2.27
C ALA A 202 -8.39 -34.25 1.73
N GLU A 203 -7.51 -35.05 2.34
CA GLU A 203 -7.32 -36.47 1.99
C GLU A 203 -8.53 -37.35 2.38
N LYS A 204 -9.19 -37.04 3.51
CA LYS A 204 -10.42 -37.72 3.92
C LYS A 204 -11.63 -37.37 3.06
N GLU A 205 -11.74 -36.13 2.59
CA GLU A 205 -12.80 -35.73 1.66
C GLU A 205 -12.67 -36.43 0.29
N THR A 206 -11.45 -36.75 -0.16
CA THR A 206 -11.25 -37.56 -1.38
C THR A 206 -11.58 -39.05 -1.22
N GLU A 207 -11.66 -39.57 0.01
CA GLU A 207 -11.97 -40.98 0.28
C GLU A 207 -13.48 -41.21 0.55
N VAL A 208 -14.21 -40.17 0.98
CA VAL A 208 -15.65 -40.25 1.31
C VAL A 208 -16.56 -40.06 0.08
N GLU A 209 -16.07 -39.50 -1.03
CA GLU A 209 -16.87 -39.33 -2.26
C GLU A 209 -17.10 -40.64 -3.05
N ALA A 210 -16.60 -41.78 -2.55
CA ALA A 210 -16.82 -43.10 -3.14
C ALA A 210 -17.88 -43.97 -2.43
N THR A 211 -18.48 -43.55 -1.30
CA THR A 211 -19.41 -44.43 -0.57
C THR A 211 -20.67 -43.76 0.00
N SER A 212 -21.79 -44.17 -0.60
CA SER A 212 -23.15 -44.28 -0.05
C SER A 212 -24.09 -43.08 -0.05
N GLN A 213 -25.14 -43.30 -0.85
CA GLN A 213 -26.49 -42.77 -0.73
C GLN A 213 -27.18 -43.32 0.54
N GLY A 214 -28.07 -42.53 1.15
CA GLY A 214 -29.31 -43.05 1.73
C GLY A 214 -29.63 -42.74 3.21
N GLN A 215 -30.70 -41.94 3.37
CA GLN A 215 -31.80 -42.10 4.34
C GLN A 215 -31.80 -41.38 5.72
N THR A 216 -32.61 -40.30 5.76
CA THR A 216 -33.69 -39.91 6.69
C THR A 216 -33.70 -40.37 8.16
N THR A 217 -33.81 -39.43 9.12
CA THR A 217 -34.96 -39.23 10.06
C THR A 217 -34.68 -38.14 11.13
N THR A 218 -35.65 -37.26 11.33
CA THR A 218 -35.92 -36.46 12.56
C THR A 218 -36.78 -37.33 13.51
N PRO A 219 -36.91 -37.10 14.85
CA PRO A 219 -37.46 -35.86 15.45
C PRO A 219 -36.99 -35.46 16.89
N GLU A 220 -37.51 -34.31 17.33
CA GLU A 220 -37.98 -33.91 18.68
C GLU A 220 -37.05 -33.49 19.86
N ALA A 221 -37.22 -32.20 20.22
CA ALA A 221 -37.60 -31.61 21.52
C ALA A 221 -36.96 -32.05 22.86
N GLY A 222 -36.44 -31.06 23.60
CA GLY A 222 -36.12 -31.18 25.02
C GLY A 222 -35.59 -29.87 25.63
N ASP A 223 -36.32 -29.38 26.63
CA ASP A 223 -36.21 -28.10 27.34
C ASP A 223 -35.20 -28.14 28.53
N ALA A 224 -35.00 -26.99 29.20
CA ALA A 224 -34.48 -26.79 30.57
C ALA A 224 -32.98 -26.42 30.81
N ALA A 225 -32.75 -25.11 30.88
CA ALA A 225 -32.37 -24.32 32.07
C ALA A 225 -31.25 -24.75 33.08
N THR A 226 -30.41 -23.74 33.42
CA THR A 226 -29.89 -23.40 34.77
C THR A 226 -28.47 -23.85 35.16
N SER A 227 -27.50 -22.91 35.15
CA SER A 227 -26.93 -22.25 36.36
C SER A 227 -25.47 -21.83 36.21
N THR A 228 -25.25 -20.55 36.49
CA THR A 228 -23.97 -19.89 36.76
C THR A 228 -23.58 -20.10 38.22
N PRO A 229 -22.28 -20.18 38.57
CA PRO A 229 -21.82 -19.71 39.86
C PRO A 229 -20.87 -18.51 39.69
N ALA A 230 -21.28 -17.41 40.31
CA ALA A 230 -20.52 -16.18 40.46
C ALA A 230 -19.30 -16.41 41.36
N THR A 231 -18.09 -16.18 40.85
CA THR A 231 -16.87 -16.11 41.65
C THR A 231 -16.44 -14.66 41.82
N LYS A 232 -16.74 -14.15 43.03
CA LYS A 232 -16.03 -13.18 43.86
C LYS A 232 -14.88 -12.42 43.17
N ALA A 233 -15.13 -11.15 42.85
CA ALA A 233 -14.12 -10.21 42.40
C ALA A 233 -13.34 -9.66 43.60
N GLU A 234 -12.17 -10.20 43.86
CA GLU A 234 -11.15 -9.56 44.70
C GLU A 234 -10.44 -8.45 43.91
N SER A 235 -10.34 -7.29 44.54
CA SER A 235 -9.73 -6.07 44.02
C SER A 235 -8.25 -6.28 43.72
N LYS A 236 -7.91 -6.31 42.42
CA LYS A 236 -6.53 -6.38 41.93
C LYS A 236 -5.80 -5.05 42.20
N PRO A 237 -4.60 -5.07 42.83
CA PRO A 237 -3.80 -3.86 43.02
C PRO A 237 -3.32 -3.29 41.69
N ALA A 238 -3.22 -1.96 41.63
CA ALA A 238 -2.87 -1.18 40.45
C ALA A 238 -1.57 -1.69 39.81
N ALA A 239 -1.70 -2.24 38.60
CA ALA A 239 -0.59 -2.78 37.84
C ALA A 239 0.40 -1.67 37.44
N ALA A 240 1.67 -1.88 37.79
CA ALA A 240 2.80 -1.09 37.28
C ALA A 240 2.71 -0.92 35.75
N PRO A 241 3.20 0.21 35.18
CA PRO A 241 3.07 0.49 33.76
C PRO A 241 3.72 -0.64 32.96
N ARG A 242 2.90 -1.43 32.25
CA ARG A 242 3.39 -2.48 31.36
C ARG A 242 4.25 -1.81 30.29
N LYS A 243 5.54 -2.18 30.23
CA LYS A 243 6.44 -1.77 29.15
C LYS A 243 5.75 -2.18 27.83
N ARG A 244 5.43 -1.20 26.98
CA ARG A 244 4.85 -1.47 25.68
C ARG A 244 5.99 -1.83 24.73
N SER A 245 5.92 -3.02 24.15
CA SER A 245 6.84 -3.45 23.09
C SER A 245 6.23 -3.14 21.72
N LEU A 246 7.11 -2.91 20.74
CA LEU A 246 6.73 -2.82 19.34
C LEU A 246 6.77 -4.22 18.72
N VAL A 247 5.91 -4.45 17.73
CA VAL A 247 5.93 -5.65 16.90
C VAL A 247 7.12 -5.60 15.94
N ASN A 248 7.80 -6.73 15.75
CA ASN A 248 8.90 -6.85 14.80
C ASN A 248 8.40 -6.76 13.35
N ALA A 249 9.17 -6.12 12.47
CA ALA A 249 8.82 -5.99 11.05
C ALA A 249 10.07 -6.15 10.18
N HIS A 250 9.93 -6.85 9.06
CA HIS A 250 10.99 -7.01 8.07
C HIS A 250 10.69 -6.13 6.85
N ILE A 251 11.68 -5.36 6.40
CA ILE A 251 11.56 -4.54 5.20
C ILE A 251 12.55 -5.02 4.14
N TYR A 252 12.04 -5.42 3.00
CA TYR A 252 12.82 -5.78 1.83
C TYR A 252 12.85 -4.61 0.86
N TRP A 253 14.04 -4.06 0.63
CA TRP A 253 14.25 -2.91 -0.22
C TRP A 253 14.63 -3.32 -1.64
N SER A 254 14.10 -2.61 -2.63
CA SER A 254 14.57 -2.73 -4.03
C SER A 254 15.95 -2.10 -4.23
N ASN A 255 16.25 -1.02 -3.50
CA ASN A 255 17.52 -0.29 -3.57
C ASN A 255 18.01 0.04 -2.15
N ASN A 256 19.30 -0.16 -1.89
CA ASN A 256 19.92 0.18 -0.60
C ASN A 256 19.89 1.70 -0.32
N GLY A 257 20.03 2.53 -1.35
CA GLY A 257 20.04 3.99 -1.20
C GLY A 257 18.75 4.57 -0.62
N ASP A 258 17.62 3.85 -0.76
CA ASP A 258 16.33 4.33 -0.29
C ASP A 258 16.20 4.26 1.24
N LEU A 259 16.98 3.42 1.92
CA LEU A 259 16.98 3.29 3.38
C LEU A 259 17.35 4.60 4.09
N TYR A 260 18.22 5.41 3.49
CA TYR A 260 18.80 6.61 4.10
C TYR A 260 17.89 7.84 4.06
N TRP A 261 16.71 7.77 3.43
CA TRP A 261 15.75 8.88 3.46
C TRP A 261 15.11 9.08 4.83
N ALA A 262 15.04 8.03 5.65
CA ALA A 262 14.63 8.13 7.04
C ALA A 262 15.87 8.40 7.92
N ARG A 263 15.78 9.45 8.76
CA ARG A 263 16.90 9.86 9.64
C ARG A 263 17.22 8.83 10.72
N LYS A 264 16.22 8.09 11.18
CA LYS A 264 16.33 7.11 12.25
C LYS A 264 15.31 6.00 12.02
N TRP A 265 15.74 4.77 12.25
CA TRP A 265 14.90 3.58 12.29
C TRP A 265 14.80 3.07 13.74
N THR A 266 13.72 2.36 14.04
CA THR A 266 13.55 1.71 15.34
C THR A 266 14.11 0.30 15.34
N GLU A 267 14.51 -0.18 16.52
CA GLU A 267 15.20 -1.46 16.70
C GLU A 267 14.33 -2.68 16.35
N ASN A 268 13.00 -2.53 16.28
CA ASN A 268 12.09 -3.60 15.89
C ASN A 268 12.04 -3.86 14.37
N VAL A 269 12.74 -3.05 13.57
CA VAL A 269 12.71 -3.14 12.11
C VAL A 269 14.00 -3.75 11.60
N GLU A 270 13.89 -4.87 10.89
CA GLU A 270 14.99 -5.50 10.18
C GLU A 270 14.96 -5.12 8.70
N HIS A 271 16.13 -4.88 8.12
CA HIS A 271 16.27 -4.46 6.74
C HIS A 271 16.99 -5.53 5.92
N HIS A 272 16.39 -5.88 4.78
CA HIS A 272 16.95 -6.83 3.83
C HIS A 272 17.05 -6.17 2.45
N LEU A 273 18.12 -6.47 1.72
CA LEU A 273 18.30 -6.02 0.35
C LEU A 273 17.76 -7.07 -0.61
N GLY A 274 16.97 -6.63 -1.59
CA GLY A 274 16.38 -7.49 -2.61
C GLY A 274 14.92 -7.84 -2.29
N LEU A 275 14.07 -7.77 -3.31
CA LEU A 275 12.69 -8.21 -3.23
C LEU A 275 12.60 -9.74 -3.41
N PRO A 276 11.57 -10.41 -2.86
CA PRO A 276 11.43 -11.85 -3.00
C PRO A 276 11.32 -12.29 -4.47
N ALA A 277 11.87 -13.47 -4.78
CA ALA A 277 12.20 -13.93 -6.13
C ALA A 277 11.04 -13.95 -7.16
N HIS A 278 9.79 -14.00 -6.69
CA HIS A 278 8.61 -13.96 -7.56
C HIS A 278 8.35 -12.58 -8.19
N VAL A 279 9.01 -11.53 -7.71
CA VAL A 279 8.89 -10.16 -8.23
C VAL A 279 10.13 -9.81 -9.04
N LYS A 280 10.01 -9.98 -10.36
CA LYS A 280 11.07 -9.59 -11.30
C LYS A 280 11.07 -8.08 -11.49
N ASN A 281 12.06 -7.41 -10.92
CA ASN A 281 12.38 -6.02 -11.26
C ASN A 281 13.45 -6.02 -12.35
N HIS A 282 13.04 -5.92 -13.62
CA HIS A 282 13.98 -5.96 -14.76
C HIS A 282 15.04 -4.84 -14.72
N ARG A 283 14.76 -3.72 -14.04
CA ARG A 283 15.67 -2.57 -13.93
C ARG A 283 16.59 -2.58 -12.72
N PHE A 284 16.23 -3.29 -11.65
CA PHE A 284 17.00 -3.35 -10.42
C PHE A 284 17.49 -4.78 -10.24
N GLN A 285 18.44 -5.19 -11.07
CA GLN A 285 19.23 -6.39 -10.81
C GLN A 285 20.19 -6.04 -9.67
N THR A 286 19.75 -6.24 -8.42
CA THR A 286 20.65 -6.12 -7.26
C THR A 286 21.74 -7.20 -7.35
N LYS A 287 22.88 -6.83 -7.94
CA LYS A 287 24.17 -7.49 -7.70
C LYS A 287 25.33 -6.53 -7.40
N TYR A 288 25.30 -5.24 -7.76
CA TYR A 288 26.49 -4.39 -7.59
C TYR A 288 26.14 -2.92 -7.36
N ILE A 289 26.30 -2.44 -6.12
CA ILE A 289 26.70 -1.02 -5.86
C ILE A 289 27.74 -0.92 -4.71
N PHE A 290 27.94 -1.94 -3.85
CA PHE A 290 28.87 -1.82 -2.71
C PHE A 290 29.85 -2.99 -2.50
N ASN A 291 30.28 -3.68 -3.56
CA ASN A 291 31.56 -4.40 -3.50
C ASN A 291 32.63 -3.54 -4.17
N ALA A 292 33.70 -3.32 -3.40
CA ALA A 292 34.93 -2.54 -3.56
C ALA A 292 35.53 -2.33 -4.98
N PRO A 293 36.41 -1.31 -5.13
CA PRO A 293 37.11 -1.02 -6.37
C PRO A 293 38.26 -2.01 -6.56
N GLU A 294 38.13 -2.93 -7.50
CA GLU A 294 39.25 -3.73 -7.99
C GLU A 294 39.26 -3.69 -9.53
N GLU A 295 40.23 -2.94 -10.04
CA GLU A 295 40.96 -3.20 -11.27
C GLU A 295 40.16 -3.44 -12.56
N SER A 296 39.68 -2.36 -13.18
CA SER A 296 39.65 -2.30 -14.64
C SER A 296 41.00 -1.78 -15.14
N GLY A 297 42.02 -2.64 -15.03
CA GLY A 297 43.19 -2.54 -15.90
C GLY A 297 42.79 -2.91 -17.34
N SER A 298 43.47 -2.26 -18.29
CA SER A 298 43.47 -2.51 -19.74
C SER A 298 42.15 -2.34 -20.50
N LEU A 299 41.77 -1.09 -20.79
CA LEU A 299 41.03 -0.71 -22.01
C LEU A 299 41.55 0.63 -22.58
N ILE A 300 42.88 0.79 -22.63
CA ILE A 300 43.52 1.93 -23.33
C ILE A 300 44.29 1.48 -24.58
N ASP A 301 44.58 0.18 -24.77
CA ASP A 301 45.47 -0.27 -25.86
C ASP A 301 44.76 -0.70 -27.16
N ASP A 302 43.42 -0.63 -27.25
CA ASP A 302 42.67 -1.01 -28.46
C ASP A 302 42.13 0.18 -29.26
N ALA A 303 42.32 1.41 -28.77
CA ALA A 303 41.92 2.63 -29.49
C ALA A 303 42.96 3.08 -30.54
N GLU A 304 44.25 2.79 -30.35
CA GLU A 304 45.31 3.17 -31.30
C GLU A 304 45.45 2.21 -32.50
N LYS A 305 44.84 1.01 -32.47
CA LYS A 305 44.85 0.09 -33.62
C LYS A 305 43.66 0.25 -34.57
N ALA A 306 42.62 0.98 -34.17
CA ALA A 306 41.42 1.22 -34.99
C ALA A 306 41.47 2.50 -35.83
N GLU A 307 42.41 3.43 -35.56
CA GLU A 307 42.62 4.61 -36.40
C GLU A 307 43.59 4.34 -37.57
N ALA A 308 44.57 3.43 -37.42
CA ALA A 308 45.50 3.08 -38.50
C ALA A 308 44.88 2.26 -39.65
N THR A 309 43.66 1.73 -39.50
CA THR A 309 42.96 0.95 -40.55
C THR A 309 41.88 1.73 -41.29
N LYS A 310 41.58 2.98 -40.90
CA LYS A 310 40.61 3.84 -41.62
C LYS A 310 41.26 4.81 -42.61
N GLU A 311 42.54 5.13 -42.44
CA GLU A 311 43.26 5.99 -43.40
C GLU A 311 43.65 5.24 -44.69
N ALA A 312 43.86 3.92 -44.63
CA ALA A 312 44.20 3.12 -45.82
C ALA A 312 43.01 2.80 -46.75
N GLN A 313 41.76 2.93 -46.29
CA GLN A 313 40.56 2.65 -47.10
C GLN A 313 39.96 3.91 -47.76
N THR A 314 40.42 5.11 -47.38
CA THR A 314 39.88 6.37 -47.92
C THR A 314 40.60 6.81 -49.22
N GLU A 315 41.79 6.28 -49.51
CA GLU A 315 42.53 6.58 -50.75
C GLU A 315 42.17 5.68 -51.94
N GLN A 316 41.57 4.51 -51.74
CA GLN A 316 41.16 3.62 -52.85
C GLN A 316 39.78 3.94 -53.43
N GLU A 317 38.89 4.63 -52.71
CA GLU A 317 37.53 4.96 -53.22
C GLU A 317 37.46 6.31 -53.99
N GLN A 318 38.54 7.10 -54.00
CA GLN A 318 38.61 8.37 -54.76
C GLN A 318 39.22 8.23 -56.17
N ALA A 319 39.73 7.04 -56.54
CA ALA A 319 40.24 6.76 -57.88
C ALA A 319 39.15 6.30 -58.86
N GLU A 320 38.07 5.66 -58.39
CA GLU A 320 37.03 5.09 -59.27
C GLU A 320 35.91 6.08 -59.64
N LYS A 321 35.73 7.18 -58.90
CA LYS A 321 34.68 8.20 -59.21
C LYS A 321 35.10 9.26 -60.22
N LYS A 322 36.37 9.27 -60.68
CA LYS A 322 36.85 10.19 -61.73
C LYS A 322 36.66 9.66 -63.16
N GLY A 323 36.22 8.41 -63.34
CA GLY A 323 35.95 7.81 -64.66
C GLY A 323 34.51 7.99 -65.18
N TRP A 324 33.55 8.35 -64.32
CA TRP A 324 32.12 8.33 -64.67
C TRP A 324 31.54 9.70 -65.10
N PHE A 325 32.13 10.82 -64.67
CA PHE A 325 31.53 12.16 -64.88
C PHE A 325 32.12 12.97 -66.06
N SER A 326 32.65 12.31 -67.10
CA SER A 326 33.21 12.96 -68.29
C SER A 326 32.31 12.91 -69.54
N TRP A 327 31.01 12.59 -69.41
CA TRP A 327 30.13 12.43 -70.57
C TRP A 327 28.73 13.04 -70.36
N LEU A 328 28.68 14.37 -70.22
CA LEU A 328 27.51 15.27 -70.39
C LEU A 328 28.00 16.68 -69.96
N GLY A 329 28.75 17.45 -70.75
CA GLY A 329 28.23 18.25 -71.87
C GLY A 329 26.83 18.81 -71.55
N GLY A 330 26.57 20.09 -71.32
CA GLY A 330 27.24 21.36 -71.61
C GLY A 330 26.14 22.40 -71.90
N LYS A 331 26.43 23.70 -71.69
CA LYS A 331 25.60 24.89 -72.03
C LYS A 331 24.32 25.10 -71.19
N SER A 332 23.90 26.30 -70.81
CA SER A 332 24.39 27.67 -71.01
C SER A 332 23.50 28.65 -70.21
N GLY A 333 24.10 29.75 -69.71
CA GLY A 333 23.45 31.04 -69.41
C GLY A 333 22.56 31.11 -68.17
N SER A 334 22.28 32.26 -67.56
CA SER A 334 22.77 33.63 -67.69
C SER A 334 22.02 34.46 -66.63
N SER A 335 22.72 35.42 -65.99
CA SER A 335 22.23 36.69 -65.37
C SER A 335 21.05 36.63 -64.38
N SER A 336 21.00 37.30 -63.23
CA SER A 336 21.68 38.50 -62.72
C SER A 336 21.32 38.62 -61.24
N ALA A 337 22.30 38.97 -60.40
CA ALA A 337 22.02 39.76 -59.21
C ALA A 337 22.02 41.23 -59.65
N ASP A 338 21.01 42.02 -59.25
CA ASP A 338 21.24 43.34 -58.66
C ASP A 338 19.94 44.08 -58.24
N ALA A 339 20.06 44.67 -57.03
CA ALA A 339 19.56 45.97 -56.59
C ALA A 339 18.05 46.30 -56.51
N ARG A 340 17.59 46.56 -55.27
CA ARG A 340 17.05 47.84 -54.72
C ARG A 340 16.13 47.55 -53.52
N ALA A 341 16.46 48.08 -52.35
CA ALA A 341 16.00 49.37 -51.78
C ALA A 341 14.59 49.28 -51.19
#